data_AF-A0A366X5Q5-F1
#
_entry.id   AF-A0A366X5Q5-F1
#
_cell.length_a   1.000
_cell.length_b   1.000
_cell.length_c   1.000
_cell.angle_alpha   90.00
_cell.angle_beta   90.00
_cell.angle_gamma   90.00
#
_symmetry.space_group_name_H-M   'P 1'
#
loop_
_entity.id
_entity.type
_entity.pdbx_description
1 polymer ?
#
loop_
_entity_poly.entity_id
_entity_poly.type
_entity_poly.pdbx_seq_one_letter_code
_entity_poly.pdbx_strand_id
1 'polypeptide(L)' 'MNDEDQSQENHTVKHMASVKAAWDKAPEGPKKATALKHYQAAESAHEAENDEEAHKELKEASRALM' A
#
# COMPACT_ATOMS: atom_id res chain seq x y z
N MET A 1 23.32 12.84 10.76
CA MET A 1 22.86 11.54 10.23
C MET A 1 21.36 11.50 10.39
N ASN A 2 20.51 11.36 9.38
CA ASN A 2 20.65 11.22 7.93
C ASN A 2 19.25 11.60 7.38
N ASP A 3 19.10 12.72 6.69
CA ASP A 3 17.84 13.11 6.03
C ASP A 3 17.63 12.42 4.67
N GLU A 4 18.47 11.44 4.34
CA GLU A 4 18.44 10.71 3.06
C GLU A 4 17.63 9.41 3.08
N ASP A 5 17.17 8.95 4.24
CA ASP A 5 16.32 7.75 4.37
C ASP A 5 14.82 8.06 4.18
N GLN A 6 14.42 9.33 4.25
CA GLN A 6 13.02 9.74 4.16
C GLN A 6 12.43 9.75 2.74
N SER A 7 13.22 9.51 1.70
CA SER A 7 12.75 9.67 0.32
C SER A 7 11.94 8.48 -0.21
N GLN A 8 12.27 7.25 0.22
CA GLN A 8 11.54 6.04 -0.15
C GLN A 8 10.33 5.78 0.74
N GLU A 9 10.50 5.87 2.06
CA GLU A 9 9.39 5.68 3.01
C GLU A 9 8.23 6.63 2.71
N ASN A 10 8.54 7.90 2.44
CA ASN A 10 7.52 8.91 2.13
C ASN A 10 6.78 8.61 0.81
N HIS A 11 7.43 7.95 -0.14
CA HIS A 11 6.80 7.50 -1.38
C HIS A 11 5.89 6.29 -1.14
N THR A 12 6.34 5.30 -0.37
CA THR A 12 5.54 4.14 0.04
C THR A 12 4.30 4.60 0.78
N VAL A 13 4.44 5.41 1.84
CA VAL A 13 3.32 5.93 2.66
C VAL A 13 2.32 6.73 1.81
N LYS A 14 2.77 7.56 0.87
CA LYS A 14 1.88 8.26 -0.08
C LYS A 14 1.12 7.30 -0.99
N HIS A 15 1.77 6.22 -1.43
CA HIS A 15 1.15 5.19 -2.24
C HIS A 15 0.12 4.40 -1.42
N MET A 16 0.42 4.09 -0.16
CA MET A 16 -0.50 3.48 0.79
C MET A 16 -1.75 4.34 1.00
N ALA A 17 -1.57 5.63 1.29
CA ALA A 17 -2.69 6.55 1.45
C ALA A 17 -3.58 6.60 0.19
N SER A 18 -2.98 6.58 -1.00
CA SER A 18 -3.73 6.57 -2.27
C SER A 18 -4.54 5.28 -2.47
N VAL A 19 -3.93 4.12 -2.21
CA VAL A 19 -4.61 2.81 -2.29
C VAL A 19 -5.72 2.71 -1.24
N LYS A 20 -5.47 3.17 -0.01
CA LYS A 20 -6.47 3.22 1.06
C LYS A 20 -7.64 4.11 0.69
N ALA A 21 -7.39 5.27 0.07
CA ALA A 21 -8.45 6.15 -0.41
C ALA A 21 -9.25 5.53 -1.56
N ALA A 22 -8.60 4.81 -2.48
CA ALA A 22 -9.28 4.06 -3.54
C ALA A 22 -10.12 2.91 -2.97
N TRP A 23 -9.60 2.20 -1.96
CA TRP A 23 -10.27 1.12 -1.24
C TRP A 23 -11.49 1.61 -0.46
N ASP A 24 -11.36 2.74 0.23
CA ASP A 24 -12.44 3.36 1.01
C ASP A 24 -13.61 3.75 0.12
N LYS A 25 -13.31 4.35 -1.04
CA LYS A 25 -14.30 4.73 -2.06
C LYS A 25 -14.87 3.56 -2.86
N ALA A 26 -14.18 2.41 -2.89
CA ALA A 26 -14.65 1.25 -3.63
C ALA A 26 -15.88 0.63 -2.96
N PRO A 27 -16.87 0.17 -3.75
CA PRO A 27 -18.05 -0.51 -3.22
C PRO A 27 -17.62 -1.79 -2.49
N GLU A 28 -18.29 -2.09 -1.38
CA GLU A 28 -18.04 -3.30 -0.61
C GLU A 28 -18.29 -4.53 -1.49
N GLY A 29 -17.27 -5.38 -1.61
CA GLY A 29 -17.29 -6.52 -2.50
C GLY A 29 -15.98 -7.31 -2.46
N PRO A 30 -15.91 -8.42 -3.21
CA PRO A 30 -14.73 -9.28 -3.23
C PRO A 30 -13.45 -8.54 -3.63
N LYS A 31 -13.56 -7.53 -4.50
CA LYS A 31 -12.48 -6.62 -4.89
C LYS A 31 -11.89 -5.85 -3.70
N LYS A 32 -12.77 -5.23 -2.88
CA LYS A 32 -12.40 -4.50 -1.66
C LYS A 32 -11.73 -5.41 -0.63
N ALA A 33 -12.22 -6.65 -0.49
CA ALA A 33 -11.63 -7.64 0.40
C ALA A 33 -10.22 -8.08 -0.05
N THR A 34 -10.02 -8.31 -1.35
CA THR A 34 -8.70 -8.63 -1.92
C THR A 34 -7.73 -7.47 -1.75
N ALA A 35 -8.16 -6.24 -2.05
CA ALA A 35 -7.35 -5.06 -1.87
C ALA A 35 -6.95 -4.80 -0.40
N LEU A 36 -7.84 -5.09 0.55
CA LEU A 36 -7.51 -4.98 1.98
C LEU A 36 -6.41 -5.96 2.40
N LYS A 37 -6.45 -7.21 1.91
CA LYS A 37 -5.40 -8.21 2.21
C LYS A 37 -4.03 -7.74 1.73
N HIS A 38 -3.96 -7.25 0.49
CA HIS A 38 -2.73 -6.71 -0.07
C HIS A 38 -2.28 -5.43 0.65
N TYR A 39 -3.21 -4.55 1.04
CA TYR A 39 -2.88 -3.37 1.83
C TYR A 39 -2.27 -3.71 3.21
N GLN A 40 -2.82 -4.70 3.91
CA GLN A 40 -2.26 -5.18 5.18
C GLN A 40 -0.88 -5.82 5.00
N ALA A 41 -0.69 -6.60 3.93
CA ALA A 41 0.64 -7.14 3.58
C ALA A 41 1.65 -6.03 3.29
N ALA A 42 1.20 -4.95 2.64
CA ALA A 42 2.04 -3.78 2.41
C ALA A 42 2.40 -3.03 3.69
N GLU A 43 1.46 -2.88 4.64
CA GLU A 43 1.76 -2.28 5.96
C GLU A 43 2.83 -3.09 6.68
N SER A 44 2.66 -4.41 6.77
CA SER A 44 3.65 -5.27 7.43
C SER A 44 5.00 -5.30 6.71
N ALA A 45 5.03 -5.24 5.38
CA ALA A 45 6.26 -5.17 4.61
C ALA A 45 6.98 -3.83 4.82
N HIS A 46 6.25 -2.72 4.86
CA HIS A 46 6.81 -1.40 5.14
C HIS A 46 7.35 -1.31 6.58
N GLU A 47 6.63 -1.87 7.57
CA GLU A 47 7.13 -1.99 8.96
C GLU A 47 8.40 -2.86 9.07
N ALA A 48 8.59 -3.79 8.14
CA ALA A 48 9.80 -4.60 8.02
C ALA A 48 10.90 -3.92 7.18
N GLU A 49 10.80 -2.60 6.94
CA GLU A 49 11.72 -1.80 6.12
C GLU A 49 11.86 -2.34 4.68
N ASN A 50 10.82 -3.03 4.20
CA ASN A 50 10.80 -3.72 2.91
C ASN A 50 9.87 -2.99 1.91
N ASP A 51 10.29 -1.80 1.50
CA ASP A 51 9.54 -0.92 0.60
C ASP A 51 9.24 -1.56 -0.77
N GLU A 52 10.10 -2.45 -1.27
CA GLU A 52 9.87 -3.14 -2.54
C GLU A 52 8.64 -4.04 -2.49
N GLU A 53 8.53 -4.86 -1.43
CA GLU A 53 7.36 -5.70 -1.21
C GLU A 53 6.13 -4.85 -0.91
N ALA A 54 6.26 -3.81 -0.07
CA ALA A 54 5.16 -2.90 0.22
C ALA A 54 4.61 -2.27 -1.07
N HIS A 55 5.49 -1.77 -1.95
CA HIS A 55 5.06 -1.15 -3.19
C HIS A 55 4.42 -2.15 -4.17
N LYS A 56 4.91 -3.38 -4.22
CA LYS A 56 4.35 -4.47 -5.03
C LYS A 56 2.94 -4.84 -4.56
N GLU A 57 2.77 -5.04 -3.26
CA GLU A 57 1.47 -5.38 -2.65
C GLU A 57 0.45 -4.25 -2.87
N LEU A 58 0.86 -2.98 -2.71
CA LEU A 58 -0.01 -1.84 -3.00
C LEU A 58 -0.45 -1.75 -4.46
N LYS A 59 0.44 -2.11 -5.40
CA LYS A 59 0.08 -2.21 -6.82
C LYS A 59 -0.98 -3.28 -7.05
N GLU A 60 -0.84 -4.46 -6.45
CA GLU A 60 -1.82 -5.53 -6.54
C GLU A 60 -3.15 -5.14 -5.88
N ALA A 61 -3.11 -4.46 -4.73
CA ALA A 61 -4.28 -3.88 -4.10
C ALA A 61 -5.01 -2.91 -5.05
N SER A 62 -4.26 -2.00 -5.69
CA SER A 62 -4.81 -1.05 -6.66
C SER A 62 -5.39 -1.73 -7.90
N ARG A 63 -4.74 -2.79 -8.40
CA ARG A 63 -5.25 -3.62 -9.50
C ARG A 63 -6.52 -4.39 -9.14
N ALA A 64 -6.64 -4.84 -7.89
CA ALA A 64 -7.86 -5.49 -7.40
C ALA A 64 -9.04 -4.53 -7.28
N LEU A 65 -8.78 -3.22 -7.11
CA LEU A 65 -9.81 -2.18 -7.03
C LEU A 65 -10.27 -1.66 -8.41
N MET A 66 -9.43 -1.78 -9.46
CA MET A 66 -9.83 -1.58 -10.86
C MET A 66 -10.79 -2.70 -11.32
#